data_AF-A0A2S1R437-F1
#
_entry.id   AF-A0A2S1R437-F1
#
_cell.length_a   1.000
_cell.length_b   1.000
_cell.length_c   1.000
_cell.angle_alpha   90.00
_cell.angle_beta   90.00
_cell.angle_gamma   90.00
#
_symmetry.space_group_name_H-M   'P 1'
#
loop_
_entity.id
_entity.type
_entity.pdbx_description
1 polymer ?
#
loop_
_entity_poly.entity_id
_entity_poly.type
_entity_poly.pdbx_seq_one_letter_code
_entity_poly.pdbx_strand_id
1 'polypeptide(L)'
;MWSDGLRRELAARVDPAVATAVWVTGSVGRSEAVPGSDLESLAVVVGPDTRAVRRAVAATDLSGAPWFAETSAASAADPRLVRTAAGWSGAADGWAADPARDLGVVHLGLLTDARPLTAGHDDPELLPRLAVGAVRAHPTVLADVLADALATRASVPSRLRVPTRADPVVDLKATVLTPVVKLARWAALRAGVTATATDARLDLAADPDVLPADRWESLREAARVAAGLRWEVRLRADADGPGTDRVPLSGLTSAERAGLRAAAREIAGAQRTLDYLRSTGQFRQPG
;
A
#
# COMPACT_ATOMS: atom_id res chain seq x y z
N MET A 1 2.67 -7.95 -15.83
CA MET A 1 2.42 -6.66 -15.15
C MET A 1 3.74 -6.14 -14.58
N TRP A 2 3.95 -4.83 -14.42
CA TRP A 2 5.23 -4.23 -13.96
C TRP A 2 5.75 -4.83 -12.65
N SER A 3 4.87 -4.96 -11.67
CA SER A 3 5.15 -5.58 -10.37
C SER A 3 5.72 -7.00 -10.51
N ASP A 4 5.17 -7.82 -11.40
CA ASP A 4 5.68 -9.18 -11.62
C ASP A 4 7.03 -9.17 -12.34
N GLY A 5 7.25 -8.20 -13.24
CA GLY A 5 8.55 -7.97 -13.86
C GLY A 5 9.62 -7.63 -12.81
N LEU A 6 9.32 -6.66 -11.96
CA LEU A 6 10.21 -6.21 -10.88
C LEU A 6 10.51 -7.34 -9.88
N ARG A 7 9.49 -8.13 -9.50
CA ARG A 7 9.66 -9.31 -8.64
C ARG A 7 10.57 -10.35 -9.29
N ARG A 8 10.39 -10.65 -10.58
CA ARG A 8 11.25 -11.61 -11.30
C ARG A 8 12.68 -11.11 -11.40
N GLU A 9 12.88 -9.84 -11.70
CA GLU A 9 14.21 -9.24 -11.75
C GLU A 9 14.91 -9.32 -10.39
N LEU A 10 14.23 -8.90 -9.32
CA LEU A 10 14.77 -8.97 -7.96
C LEU A 10 15.09 -10.42 -7.57
N ALA A 11 14.22 -11.37 -7.88
CA ALA A 11 14.46 -12.79 -7.63
C ALA A 11 15.68 -13.33 -8.39
N ALA A 12 15.91 -12.87 -9.61
CA ALA A 12 17.06 -13.29 -10.43
C ALA A 12 18.40 -12.71 -9.95
N ARG A 13 18.39 -11.63 -9.16
CA ARG A 13 19.59 -10.95 -8.65
C ARG A 13 20.04 -11.44 -7.27
N VAL A 14 19.25 -12.27 -6.61
CA VAL A 14 19.60 -12.83 -5.29
C VAL A 14 19.72 -14.35 -5.38
N ASP A 15 20.46 -14.94 -4.44
CA ASP A 15 20.56 -16.40 -4.34
C ASP A 15 19.16 -17.04 -4.20
N PRO A 16 18.86 -18.17 -4.85
CA PRO A 16 17.55 -18.80 -4.79
C PRO A 16 17.05 -19.10 -3.37
N ALA A 17 17.94 -19.49 -2.45
CA ALA A 17 17.56 -19.72 -1.05
C ALA A 17 17.17 -18.41 -0.36
N VAL A 18 17.87 -17.30 -0.65
CA VAL A 18 17.46 -15.97 -0.20
C VAL A 18 16.13 -15.55 -0.83
N ALA A 19 15.94 -15.78 -2.13
CA ALA A 19 14.72 -15.41 -2.84
C ALA A 19 13.47 -16.01 -2.20
N THR A 20 13.54 -17.27 -1.74
CA THR A 20 12.42 -17.94 -1.05
C THR A 20 12.07 -17.33 0.31
N ALA A 21 13.03 -16.68 0.98
CA ALA A 21 12.81 -16.02 2.26
C ALA A 21 12.24 -14.60 2.11
N VAL A 22 12.38 -13.96 0.95
CA VAL A 22 12.02 -12.56 0.73
C VAL A 22 10.57 -12.41 0.30
N TRP A 23 9.92 -11.40 0.85
CA TRP A 23 8.59 -10.94 0.50
C TRP A 23 8.69 -9.48 0.05
N VAL A 24 8.00 -9.15 -1.04
CA VAL A 24 7.81 -7.75 -1.44
C VAL A 24 6.55 -7.21 -0.77
N THR A 25 6.55 -5.93 -0.42
CA THR A 25 5.39 -5.27 0.19
C THR A 25 5.07 -3.95 -0.53
N GLY A 26 4.14 -3.18 0.03
CA GLY A 26 3.58 -1.97 -0.54
C GLY A 26 3.13 -2.15 -1.99
N SER A 27 3.47 -1.21 -2.87
CA SER A 27 2.93 -1.22 -4.23
C SER A 27 3.30 -2.48 -5.02
N VAL A 28 4.50 -3.02 -4.83
CA VAL A 28 4.95 -4.25 -5.50
C VAL A 28 4.19 -5.47 -4.96
N GLY A 29 4.02 -5.57 -3.64
CA GLY A 29 3.27 -6.66 -3.00
C GLY A 29 1.78 -6.66 -3.32
N ARG A 30 1.18 -5.48 -3.48
CA ARG A 30 -0.21 -5.31 -3.96
C ARG A 30 -0.37 -5.50 -5.47
N SER A 31 0.72 -5.70 -6.20
CA SER A 31 0.75 -5.78 -7.67
C SER A 31 0.33 -4.49 -8.39
N GLU A 32 0.54 -3.33 -7.75
CA GLU A 32 0.14 -1.99 -8.20
C GLU A 32 1.33 -1.07 -8.48
N ALA A 33 2.55 -1.63 -8.53
CA ALA A 33 3.74 -0.86 -8.84
C ALA A 33 3.69 -0.34 -10.28
N VAL A 34 4.15 0.90 -10.43
CA VAL A 34 4.33 1.62 -11.70
C VAL A 34 5.82 1.94 -11.88
N PRO A 35 6.29 2.39 -13.06
CA PRO A 35 7.67 2.78 -13.25
C PRO A 35 8.22 3.70 -12.16
N GLY A 36 9.37 3.35 -11.62
CA GLY A 36 10.01 3.98 -10.47
C GLY A 36 9.21 4.05 -9.16
N SER A 37 8.39 3.03 -8.90
CA SER A 37 7.86 2.82 -7.55
C SER A 37 8.94 2.30 -6.61
N ASP A 38 8.84 2.68 -5.35
CA ASP A 38 9.71 2.20 -4.28
C ASP A 38 9.65 0.67 -4.16
N LEU A 39 10.80 0.07 -3.88
CA LEU A 39 10.94 -1.35 -3.58
C LEU A 39 11.04 -1.56 -2.07
N GLU A 40 9.97 -2.11 -1.52
CA GLU A 40 9.85 -2.45 -0.10
C GLU A 40 9.87 -3.96 0.08
N SER A 41 10.54 -4.45 1.11
CA SER A 41 10.70 -5.88 1.34
C SER A 41 10.75 -6.26 2.81
N LEU A 42 10.31 -7.49 3.07
CA LEU A 42 10.34 -8.18 4.35
C LEU A 42 11.02 -9.54 4.13
N ALA A 43 11.48 -10.21 5.18
CA ALA A 43 11.95 -11.58 5.06
C ALA A 43 11.46 -12.49 6.19
N VAL A 44 11.05 -13.68 5.79
CA VAL A 44 10.69 -14.81 6.67
C VAL A 44 11.79 -15.85 6.58
N VAL A 45 12.62 -15.93 7.62
CA VAL A 45 13.76 -16.86 7.66
C VAL A 45 13.42 -18.13 8.44
N VAL A 46 13.62 -19.29 7.81
CA VAL A 46 13.57 -20.61 8.48
C VAL A 46 15.00 -21.10 8.71
N GLY A 47 15.67 -20.51 9.69
CA GLY A 47 17.06 -20.83 10.02
C GLY A 47 18.22 -20.14 9.26
N PRO A 48 18.12 -19.58 8.02
CA PRO A 48 19.30 -19.04 7.34
C PRO A 48 19.91 -17.84 8.10
N ASP A 49 21.18 -17.57 7.80
CA ASP A 49 21.89 -16.39 8.29
C ASP A 49 21.14 -15.13 7.84
N THR A 50 20.48 -14.46 8.78
CA THR A 50 19.78 -13.19 8.54
C THR A 50 20.68 -12.16 7.88
N ARG A 51 22.01 -12.24 8.09
CA ARG A 51 22.99 -11.38 7.42
C ARG A 51 23.10 -11.66 5.93
N ALA A 52 22.93 -12.91 5.48
CA ALA A 52 22.96 -13.26 4.06
C ALA A 52 21.78 -12.62 3.32
N VAL A 53 20.56 -12.73 3.86
CA VAL A 53 19.37 -12.07 3.32
C VAL A 53 19.57 -10.55 3.25
N ARG A 54 20.00 -9.94 4.36
CA ARG A 54 20.21 -8.50 4.44
C ARG A 54 21.24 -8.00 3.43
N ARG A 55 22.38 -8.68 3.30
CA ARG A 55 23.43 -8.33 2.34
C ARG A 55 22.93 -8.46 0.90
N ALA A 56 22.22 -9.53 0.57
CA ALA A 56 21.70 -9.75 -0.78
C ALA A 56 20.68 -8.67 -1.18
N VAL A 57 19.75 -8.32 -0.28
CA VAL A 57 18.79 -7.24 -0.53
C VAL A 57 19.48 -5.88 -0.62
N ALA A 58 20.42 -5.58 0.28
CA ALA A 58 21.17 -4.33 0.26
C ALA A 58 22.07 -4.15 -0.98
N ALA A 59 22.57 -5.26 -1.55
CA ALA A 59 23.39 -5.25 -2.75
C ALA A 59 22.56 -5.16 -4.04
N THR A 60 21.23 -5.28 -3.97
CA THR A 60 20.38 -5.21 -5.15
C THR A 60 20.04 -3.75 -5.48
N ASP A 61 20.54 -3.29 -6.62
CA ASP A 61 20.22 -1.98 -7.18
C ASP A 61 19.34 -2.10 -8.43
N LEU A 62 18.09 -1.62 -8.32
CA LEU A 62 17.13 -1.52 -9.42
C LEU A 62 16.74 -0.07 -9.72
N SER A 63 17.52 0.91 -9.22
CA SER A 63 17.27 2.35 -9.42
C SER A 63 17.57 2.83 -10.84
N GLY A 64 18.28 2.04 -11.64
CA GLY A 64 18.53 2.30 -13.05
C GLY A 64 17.45 1.74 -13.99
N ALA A 65 17.64 2.01 -15.28
CA ALA A 65 16.80 1.44 -16.33
C ALA A 65 16.82 -0.10 -16.31
N PRO A 66 15.69 -0.76 -16.65
CA PRO A 66 14.40 -0.19 -17.02
C PRO A 66 13.48 0.10 -15.81
N TRP A 67 13.89 -0.22 -14.58
CA TRP A 67 12.97 -0.33 -13.44
C TRP A 67 12.79 0.98 -12.68
N PHE A 68 13.89 1.71 -12.49
CA PHE A 68 13.95 2.95 -11.71
C PHE A 68 13.43 2.81 -10.27
N ALA A 69 13.45 1.60 -9.73
CA ALA A 69 12.86 1.24 -8.44
C ALA A 69 13.90 1.44 -7.33
N GLU A 70 13.75 2.50 -6.55
CA GLU A 70 14.61 2.78 -5.40
C GLU A 70 14.27 1.85 -4.23
N THR A 71 15.28 1.21 -3.65
CA THR A 71 15.10 0.40 -2.44
C THR A 71 14.76 1.32 -1.26
N SER A 72 13.56 1.14 -0.70
CA SER A 72 13.08 1.90 0.44
C SER A 72 13.83 1.54 1.73
N ALA A 73 13.83 2.44 2.71
CA ALA A 73 14.27 2.15 4.07
C ALA A 73 13.43 1.02 4.71
N ALA A 74 12.20 0.81 4.25
CA ALA A 74 11.37 -0.35 4.62
C ALA A 74 11.73 -1.58 3.77
N SER A 75 12.99 -2.04 3.88
CA SER A 75 13.50 -3.21 3.16
C SER A 75 14.12 -4.23 4.09
N ALA A 76 14.19 -5.49 3.62
CA ALA A 76 14.82 -6.60 4.32
C ALA A 76 16.36 -6.48 4.42
N ALA A 77 16.93 -5.31 4.10
CA ALA A 77 18.28 -4.90 4.51
C ALA A 77 18.32 -4.48 6.00
N ASP A 78 17.20 -4.00 6.54
CA ASP A 78 17.02 -3.65 7.95
C ASP A 78 16.76 -4.92 8.79
N PRO A 79 17.52 -5.15 9.89
CA PRO A 79 17.32 -6.32 10.74
C PRO A 79 15.93 -6.43 11.36
N ARG A 80 15.21 -5.32 11.54
CA ARG A 80 13.85 -5.32 12.11
C ARG A 80 12.82 -5.94 11.17
N LEU A 81 13.15 -5.98 9.87
CA LEU A 81 12.32 -6.50 8.78
C LEU A 81 12.75 -7.90 8.31
N VAL A 82 13.55 -8.60 9.13
CA VAL A 82 13.97 -9.99 8.91
C VAL A 82 13.67 -10.79 10.18
N ARG A 83 12.70 -11.70 10.12
CA ARG A 83 12.26 -12.49 11.29
C ARG A 83 11.90 -13.91 10.89
N THR A 84 11.84 -14.81 11.86
CA THR A 84 11.18 -16.11 11.69
C THR A 84 9.66 -15.91 11.60
N ALA A 85 8.92 -16.92 11.14
CA ALA A 85 7.45 -16.85 11.13
C ALA A 85 6.88 -16.57 12.54
N ALA A 86 7.39 -17.25 13.57
CA ALA A 86 7.02 -16.99 14.97
C ALA A 86 7.39 -15.56 15.42
N GLY A 87 8.55 -15.05 14.99
CA GLY A 87 8.97 -13.68 15.27
C GLY A 87 8.09 -12.62 14.61
N TRP A 88 7.59 -12.88 13.40
CA TRP A 88 6.58 -12.03 12.75
C TRP A 88 5.23 -12.10 13.47
N SER A 89 4.82 -13.29 13.90
CA SER A 89 3.57 -13.46 14.67
C SER A 89 3.61 -12.65 15.97
N GLY A 90 4.68 -12.77 16.76
CA GLY A 90 4.84 -12.01 18.00
C GLY A 90 4.96 -10.49 17.78
N ALA A 91 5.60 -10.07 16.68
CA ALA A 91 5.68 -8.66 16.33
C ALA A 91 4.30 -8.10 15.94
N ALA A 92 3.55 -8.82 15.11
CA ALA A 92 2.19 -8.42 14.73
C ALA A 92 1.26 -8.31 15.94
N ASP A 93 1.32 -9.28 16.85
CA ASP A 93 0.59 -9.26 18.11
C ASP A 93 0.94 -8.02 18.96
N GLY A 94 2.24 -7.74 19.15
CA GLY A 94 2.68 -6.55 19.87
C GLY A 94 2.25 -5.22 19.23
N TRP A 95 2.32 -5.12 17.89
CA TRP A 95 1.85 -3.95 17.15
C TRP A 95 0.34 -3.74 17.24
N ALA A 96 -0.43 -4.81 17.34
CA ALA A 96 -1.88 -4.72 17.49
C ALA A 96 -2.29 -4.43 18.95
N ALA A 97 -1.57 -4.98 19.93
CA ALA A 97 -1.78 -4.72 21.35
C ALA A 97 -1.44 -3.27 21.73
N ASP A 98 -0.40 -2.70 21.11
CA ASP A 98 0.04 -1.32 21.34
C ASP A 98 0.53 -0.63 20.05
N PRO A 99 -0.40 -0.13 19.23
CA PRO A 99 -0.06 0.48 17.95
C PRO A 99 0.76 1.76 18.04
N ALA A 100 0.81 2.41 19.21
CA ALA A 100 1.50 3.68 19.40
C ALA A 100 3.01 3.53 19.66
N ARG A 101 3.45 2.45 20.30
CA ARG A 101 4.84 2.30 20.76
C ARG A 101 5.86 2.04 19.63
N ASP A 102 5.44 1.49 18.49
CA ASP A 102 6.37 1.06 17.42
C ASP A 102 5.83 1.28 16.01
N LEU A 103 5.07 2.35 15.73
CA LEU A 103 4.42 2.55 14.43
C LEU A 103 3.58 1.32 14.01
N GLY A 104 2.86 0.72 14.96
CA GLY A 104 2.24 -0.60 14.79
C GLY A 104 1.29 -0.66 13.59
N VAL A 105 0.50 0.39 13.35
CA VAL A 105 -0.37 0.50 12.18
C VAL A 105 0.40 0.45 10.86
N VAL A 106 1.58 1.08 10.79
CA VAL A 106 2.44 1.06 9.59
C VAL A 106 2.97 -0.35 9.35
N HIS A 107 3.49 -1.01 10.38
CA HIS A 107 4.03 -2.36 10.23
C HIS A 107 2.98 -3.42 9.93
N LEU A 108 1.78 -3.34 10.55
CA LEU A 108 0.63 -4.16 10.15
C LEU A 108 0.29 -3.93 8.68
N GLY A 109 0.40 -2.70 8.18
CA GLY A 109 0.23 -2.39 6.76
C GLY A 109 1.27 -3.03 5.85
N LEU A 110 2.54 -3.09 6.27
CA LEU A 110 3.58 -3.82 5.53
C LEU A 110 3.26 -5.32 5.45
N LEU A 111 2.76 -5.94 6.53
CA LEU A 111 2.35 -7.34 6.51
C LEU A 111 1.15 -7.57 5.60
N THR A 112 0.17 -6.69 5.67
CA THR A 112 -1.07 -6.81 4.90
C THR A 112 -0.80 -6.73 3.39
N ASP A 113 0.16 -5.93 2.97
CA ASP A 113 0.56 -5.75 1.57
C ASP A 113 1.56 -6.81 1.06
N ALA A 114 2.05 -7.69 1.93
CA ALA A 114 3.15 -8.57 1.61
C ALA A 114 2.77 -9.73 0.66
N ARG A 115 3.62 -9.97 -0.33
CA ARG A 115 3.53 -11.10 -1.27
C ARG A 115 4.91 -11.75 -1.42
N PRO A 116 5.02 -13.09 -1.55
CA PRO A 116 6.33 -13.72 -1.70
C PRO A 116 7.05 -13.20 -2.94
N LEU A 117 8.38 -13.11 -2.87
CA LEU A 117 9.17 -12.70 -4.02
C LEU A 117 9.05 -13.72 -5.17
N THR A 118 9.20 -15.01 -4.85
CA THR A 118 9.11 -16.12 -5.80
C THR A 118 7.67 -16.64 -5.98
N ALA A 119 7.41 -17.28 -7.11
CA ALA A 119 6.20 -18.09 -7.29
C ALA A 119 6.35 -19.45 -6.59
N GLY A 120 5.23 -20.13 -6.30
CA GLY A 120 5.24 -21.48 -5.72
C GLY A 120 5.61 -21.56 -4.25
N HIS A 121 5.57 -20.45 -3.51
CA HIS A 121 5.73 -20.44 -2.06
C HIS A 121 4.58 -21.23 -1.41
N ASP A 122 4.88 -22.12 -0.45
CA ASP A 122 3.88 -23.04 0.16
C ASP A 122 2.74 -22.30 0.85
N ASP A 123 3.07 -21.15 1.46
CA ASP A 123 2.11 -20.29 2.14
C ASP A 123 2.26 -18.83 1.66
N PRO A 124 1.63 -18.44 0.54
CA PRO A 124 1.76 -17.10 -0.02
C PRO A 124 0.97 -16.04 0.75
N GLU A 125 0.18 -16.43 1.75
CA GLU A 125 -0.61 -15.52 2.58
C GLU A 125 -0.09 -15.43 4.01
N LEU A 126 1.05 -16.04 4.34
CA LEU A 126 1.61 -16.07 5.69
C LEU A 126 1.57 -14.71 6.38
N LEU A 127 2.20 -13.69 5.78
CA LEU A 127 2.32 -12.37 6.40
C LEU A 127 0.97 -11.62 6.47
N PRO A 128 0.14 -11.55 5.40
CA PRO A 128 -1.23 -11.02 5.52
C PRO A 128 -2.08 -11.72 6.58
N ARG A 129 -2.00 -13.05 6.70
CA ARG A 129 -2.73 -13.83 7.72
C ARG A 129 -2.30 -13.49 9.13
N LEU A 130 -1.00 -13.25 9.38
CA LEU A 130 -0.52 -12.82 10.69
C LEU A 130 -1.07 -11.43 11.08
N ALA A 131 -1.17 -10.50 10.13
CA ALA A 131 -1.78 -9.19 10.38
C ALA A 131 -3.27 -9.32 10.74
N VAL A 132 -4.03 -10.11 9.95
CA VAL A 132 -5.45 -10.40 10.24
C VAL A 132 -5.62 -11.08 11.60
N GLY A 133 -4.77 -12.06 11.92
CA GLY A 133 -4.78 -12.78 13.20
C GLY A 133 -4.53 -11.85 14.39
N ALA A 134 -3.55 -10.95 14.27
CA ALA A 134 -3.25 -9.97 15.31
C ALA A 134 -4.40 -8.98 15.53
N VAL A 135 -5.03 -8.49 14.45
CA VAL A 135 -6.23 -7.63 14.55
C VAL A 135 -7.39 -8.38 15.20
N ARG A 136 -7.59 -9.67 14.88
CA ARG A 136 -8.63 -10.49 15.52
C ARG A 136 -8.37 -10.67 17.02
N ALA A 137 -7.12 -10.81 17.44
CA ALA A 137 -6.74 -10.92 18.84
C ALA A 137 -6.89 -9.58 19.59
N HIS A 138 -6.66 -8.45 18.92
CA HIS A 138 -6.71 -7.11 19.49
C HIS A 138 -7.62 -6.18 18.67
N PRO A 139 -8.95 -6.43 18.62
CA PRO A 139 -9.85 -5.74 17.68
C PRO A 139 -9.89 -4.22 17.83
N THR A 140 -9.50 -3.69 19.00
CA THR A 140 -9.41 -2.25 19.26
C THR A 140 -8.46 -1.53 18.31
N VAL A 141 -7.42 -2.20 17.78
CA VAL A 141 -6.47 -1.57 16.84
C VAL A 141 -7.13 -1.12 15.53
N LEU A 142 -8.31 -1.66 15.18
CA LEU A 142 -9.05 -1.21 14.00
C LEU A 142 -9.40 0.28 14.05
N ALA A 143 -9.61 0.84 15.25
CA ALA A 143 -9.85 2.26 15.40
C ALA A 143 -8.60 3.10 15.05
N ASP A 144 -7.40 2.63 15.41
CA ASP A 144 -6.12 3.26 15.08
C ASP A 144 -5.79 3.12 13.60
N VAL A 145 -6.02 1.94 13.00
CA VAL A 145 -5.86 1.72 11.56
C VAL A 145 -6.81 2.62 10.76
N LEU A 146 -8.06 2.77 11.21
CA LEU A 146 -9.00 3.70 10.59
C LEU A 146 -8.55 5.14 10.75
N ALA A 147 -8.09 5.53 11.94
CA ALA A 147 -7.59 6.88 12.18
C ALA A 147 -6.41 7.23 11.25
N ASP A 148 -5.46 6.30 11.04
CA ASP A 148 -4.37 6.47 10.07
C ASP A 148 -4.89 6.60 8.62
N ALA A 149 -5.91 5.82 8.25
CA ALA A 149 -6.54 5.91 6.93
C ALA A 149 -7.28 7.24 6.69
N LEU A 150 -7.77 7.86 7.77
CA LEU A 150 -8.48 9.15 7.73
C LEU A 150 -7.54 10.36 7.88
N ALA A 151 -6.32 10.16 8.38
CA ALA A 151 -5.33 11.22 8.59
C ALA A 151 -4.88 11.87 7.26
N THR A 152 -4.77 11.08 6.18
CA THR A 152 -4.47 11.57 4.84
C THR A 152 -5.75 11.75 4.04
N ARG A 153 -6.29 12.97 4.02
CA ARG A 153 -7.52 13.27 3.28
C ARG A 153 -7.27 13.35 1.78
N ALA A 154 -8.11 12.66 1.01
CA ALA A 154 -8.10 12.81 -0.43
C ALA A 154 -8.53 14.24 -0.82
N SER A 155 -7.71 14.94 -1.59
CA SER A 155 -7.98 16.33 -1.96
C SER A 155 -7.24 16.72 -3.23
N VAL A 156 -7.99 17.27 -4.20
CA VAL A 156 -7.46 17.77 -5.47
C VAL A 156 -8.03 19.16 -5.71
N PRO A 157 -7.19 20.19 -5.93
CA PRO A 157 -7.68 21.55 -6.15
C PRO A 157 -8.67 21.66 -7.33
N SER A 158 -9.76 22.38 -7.09
CA SER A 158 -10.89 22.48 -8.02
C SER A 158 -10.64 23.39 -9.23
N ARG A 159 -9.73 24.36 -9.13
CA ARG A 159 -9.43 25.33 -10.18
C ARG A 159 -7.92 25.44 -10.43
N LEU A 160 -7.54 25.63 -11.68
CA LEU A 160 -6.27 26.27 -12.00
C LEU A 160 -6.32 27.67 -11.38
N ARG A 161 -5.30 28.06 -10.63
CA ARG A 161 -5.28 29.42 -10.06
C ARG A 161 -5.08 30.43 -11.20
N VAL A 162 -5.53 31.66 -10.97
CA VAL A 162 -5.34 32.82 -11.87
C VAL A 162 -3.87 32.84 -12.36
N PRO A 163 -3.59 33.20 -13.63
CA PRO A 163 -2.24 33.14 -14.23
C PRO A 163 -1.11 33.87 -13.47
N THR A 164 -1.45 34.70 -12.48
CA THR A 164 -0.50 35.39 -11.59
C THR A 164 -0.09 34.58 -10.35
N ARG A 165 -0.65 33.38 -10.14
CA ARG A 165 -0.26 32.44 -9.08
C ARG A 165 0.31 31.16 -9.68
N ALA A 166 1.29 30.57 -8.98
CA ALA A 166 1.89 29.29 -9.35
C ALA A 166 0.83 28.21 -9.63
N ASP A 167 1.05 27.43 -10.69
CA ASP A 167 0.19 26.31 -11.07
C ASP A 167 0.13 25.29 -9.92
N PRO A 168 -1.06 24.93 -9.42
CA PRO A 168 -1.15 23.96 -8.33
C PRO A 168 -0.55 22.62 -8.72
N VAL A 169 0.37 22.12 -7.91
CA VAL A 169 0.94 20.77 -8.04
C VAL A 169 0.14 19.81 -7.18
N VAL A 170 -0.27 18.68 -7.77
CA VAL A 170 -0.90 17.56 -7.08
C VAL A 170 0.07 16.38 -7.02
N ASP A 171 0.13 15.71 -5.88
CA ASP A 171 0.88 14.46 -5.71
C ASP A 171 -0.11 13.30 -5.83
N LEU A 172 -0.14 12.61 -6.97
CA LEU A 172 -1.14 11.58 -7.26
C LEU A 172 -1.11 10.43 -6.23
N LYS A 173 0.10 10.05 -5.78
CA LYS A 173 0.29 9.00 -4.79
C LYS A 173 -0.25 9.48 -3.43
N ALA A 174 0.22 10.62 -2.95
CA ALA A 174 -0.12 11.10 -1.61
C ALA A 174 -1.59 11.56 -1.50
N THR A 175 -2.14 12.20 -2.53
CA THR A 175 -3.46 12.86 -2.42
C THR A 175 -4.63 11.98 -2.85
N VAL A 176 -4.42 10.86 -3.54
CA VAL A 176 -5.52 10.01 -4.03
C VAL A 176 -5.28 8.53 -3.76
N LEU A 177 -4.14 7.98 -4.18
CA LEU A 177 -3.89 6.54 -4.04
C LEU A 177 -3.64 6.10 -2.60
N THR A 178 -2.79 6.79 -1.85
CA THR A 178 -2.52 6.48 -0.44
C THR A 178 -3.80 6.47 0.41
N PRO A 179 -4.70 7.48 0.32
CA PRO A 179 -5.99 7.43 1.00
C PRO A 179 -6.82 6.18 0.70
N VAL A 180 -7.03 5.82 -0.57
CA VAL A 180 -7.88 4.66 -0.92
C VAL A 180 -7.21 3.33 -0.58
N VAL A 181 -5.89 3.22 -0.71
CA VAL A 181 -5.12 2.04 -0.28
C VAL A 181 -5.26 1.83 1.23
N LYS A 182 -5.15 2.90 2.03
CA LYS A 182 -5.30 2.80 3.48
C LYS A 182 -6.74 2.41 3.88
N LEU A 183 -7.76 2.95 3.21
CA LEU A 183 -9.15 2.54 3.42
C LEU A 183 -9.38 1.05 3.06
N ALA A 184 -8.85 0.60 1.92
CA ALA A 184 -8.96 -0.79 1.50
C ALA A 184 -8.26 -1.74 2.47
N ARG A 185 -7.11 -1.35 3.01
CA ARG A 185 -6.38 -2.10 4.04
C ARG A 185 -7.18 -2.20 5.34
N TRP A 186 -7.74 -1.09 5.80
CA TRP A 186 -8.61 -1.08 6.98
C TRP A 186 -9.82 -2.02 6.78
N ALA A 187 -10.50 -1.91 5.64
CA ALA A 187 -11.65 -2.73 5.31
C ALA A 187 -11.28 -4.23 5.32
N ALA A 188 -10.17 -4.59 4.67
CA ALA A 188 -9.68 -5.96 4.61
C ALA A 188 -9.35 -6.52 6.00
N LEU A 189 -8.64 -5.77 6.85
CA LEU A 189 -8.33 -6.20 8.22
C LEU A 189 -9.60 -6.41 9.05
N ARG A 190 -10.59 -5.51 8.93
CA ARG A 190 -11.90 -5.64 9.60
C ARG A 190 -12.65 -6.91 9.16
N ALA A 191 -12.64 -7.21 7.86
CA ALA A 191 -13.31 -8.38 7.29
C ALA A 191 -12.49 -9.68 7.39
N GLY A 192 -11.24 -9.62 7.85
CA GLY A 192 -10.33 -10.76 7.88
C GLY A 192 -9.85 -11.23 6.51
N VAL A 193 -9.84 -10.34 5.51
CA VAL A 193 -9.40 -10.60 4.14
C VAL A 193 -7.88 -10.47 4.01
N THR A 194 -7.25 -11.45 3.38
CA THR A 194 -5.79 -11.55 3.18
C THR A 194 -5.32 -11.10 1.79
N ALA A 195 -6.25 -10.79 0.88
CA ALA A 195 -5.93 -10.29 -0.46
C ALA A 195 -5.06 -9.02 -0.39
N THR A 196 -4.04 -8.92 -1.25
CA THR A 196 -3.12 -7.77 -1.22
C THR A 196 -3.55 -6.63 -2.14
N ALA A 197 -4.15 -6.91 -3.30
CA ALA A 197 -4.57 -5.89 -4.25
C ALA A 197 -5.70 -5.01 -3.67
N THR A 198 -5.59 -3.70 -3.86
CA THR A 198 -6.55 -2.69 -3.36
C THR A 198 -7.96 -2.96 -3.89
N ASP A 199 -8.10 -3.27 -5.18
CA ASP A 199 -9.41 -3.59 -5.77
C ASP A 199 -10.05 -4.82 -5.11
N ALA A 200 -9.28 -5.91 -4.97
CA ALA A 200 -9.75 -7.15 -4.36
C ALA A 200 -10.13 -6.95 -2.89
N ARG A 201 -9.39 -6.11 -2.15
CA ARG A 201 -9.73 -5.77 -0.77
C ARG A 201 -11.06 -5.02 -0.67
N LEU A 202 -11.27 -4.02 -1.53
CA LEU A 202 -12.52 -3.25 -1.54
C LEU A 202 -13.72 -4.11 -1.94
N ASP A 203 -13.53 -5.08 -2.83
CA ASP A 203 -14.55 -6.04 -3.26
C ASP A 203 -14.89 -7.05 -2.15
N LEU A 204 -13.88 -7.76 -1.65
CA LEU A 204 -14.04 -8.85 -0.69
C LEU A 204 -14.42 -8.38 0.72
N ALA A 205 -14.07 -7.14 1.07
CA ALA A 205 -14.36 -6.56 2.39
C ALA A 205 -15.55 -5.58 2.37
N ALA A 206 -16.26 -5.48 1.25
CA ALA A 206 -17.46 -4.67 1.12
C ALA A 206 -18.50 -5.13 2.14
N ASP A 207 -19.05 -4.17 2.87
CA ASP A 207 -20.06 -4.40 3.89
C ASP A 207 -21.09 -3.27 3.82
N PRO A 208 -22.35 -3.59 3.43
CA PRO A 208 -23.41 -2.61 3.25
C PRO A 208 -23.80 -1.90 4.56
N ASP A 209 -23.52 -2.50 5.71
CA ASP A 209 -23.80 -1.89 7.02
C ASP A 209 -22.75 -0.82 7.40
N VAL A 210 -21.57 -0.86 6.77
CA VAL A 210 -20.49 0.11 6.97
C VAL A 210 -20.54 1.24 5.94
N LEU A 211 -20.65 0.89 4.66
CA LEU A 211 -20.88 1.84 3.57
C LEU A 211 -21.88 1.21 2.59
N PRO A 212 -22.83 1.98 2.03
CA PRO A 212 -23.71 1.50 0.98
C PRO A 212 -22.96 0.84 -0.19
N ALA A 213 -23.56 -0.16 -0.84
CA ALA A 213 -22.90 -0.94 -1.89
C ALA A 213 -22.40 -0.09 -3.08
N ASP A 214 -23.15 0.96 -3.45
CA ASP A 214 -22.77 1.91 -4.50
C ASP A 214 -21.52 2.72 -4.10
N ARG A 215 -21.31 2.99 -2.81
CA ARG A 215 -20.11 3.66 -2.30
C ARG A 215 -18.87 2.76 -2.36
N TRP A 216 -19.02 1.47 -2.07
CA TRP A 216 -17.92 0.52 -2.26
C TRP A 216 -17.52 0.42 -3.73
N GLU A 217 -18.48 0.32 -4.65
CA GLU A 217 -18.17 0.28 -6.09
C GLU A 217 -17.54 1.61 -6.56
N SER A 218 -18.03 2.75 -6.07
CA SER A 218 -17.46 4.06 -6.37
C SER A 218 -16.02 4.21 -5.88
N LEU A 219 -15.67 3.61 -4.73
CA LEU A 219 -14.29 3.56 -4.24
C LEU A 219 -13.38 2.72 -5.12
N ARG A 220 -13.86 1.55 -5.58
CA ARG A 220 -13.12 0.69 -6.49
C ARG A 220 -12.82 1.40 -7.80
N GLU A 221 -13.84 2.02 -8.39
CA GLU A 221 -13.67 2.77 -9.63
C GLU A 221 -12.72 3.97 -9.44
N ALA A 222 -12.86 4.70 -8.34
CA ALA A 222 -11.94 5.79 -7.99
C ALA A 222 -10.49 5.30 -7.87
N ALA A 223 -10.25 4.14 -7.27
CA ALA A 223 -8.92 3.53 -7.17
C ALA A 223 -8.36 3.17 -8.55
N ARG A 224 -9.17 2.55 -9.42
CA ARG A 224 -8.77 2.17 -10.79
C ARG A 224 -8.43 3.39 -11.64
N VAL A 225 -9.27 4.42 -11.63
CA VAL A 225 -9.03 5.68 -12.36
C VAL A 225 -7.74 6.35 -11.88
N ALA A 226 -7.53 6.43 -10.57
CA ALA A 226 -6.33 7.05 -10.01
C ALA A 226 -5.05 6.24 -10.34
N ALA A 227 -5.13 4.91 -10.29
CA ALA A 227 -4.01 4.04 -10.63
C ALA A 227 -3.66 4.12 -12.12
N GLY A 228 -4.67 4.13 -13.00
CA GLY A 228 -4.49 4.31 -14.44
C GLY A 228 -3.85 5.65 -14.78
N LEU A 229 -4.36 6.75 -14.21
CA LEU A 229 -3.76 8.07 -14.41
C LEU A 229 -2.31 8.13 -13.92
N ARG A 230 -2.02 7.58 -12.73
CA ARG A 230 -0.65 7.51 -12.22
C ARG A 230 0.24 6.75 -13.18
N TRP A 231 -0.21 5.60 -13.69
CA TRP A 231 0.53 4.81 -14.65
C TRP A 231 0.87 5.63 -15.90
N GLU A 232 -0.10 6.30 -16.50
CA GLU A 232 0.11 7.17 -17.67
C GLU A 232 1.08 8.31 -17.38
N VAL A 233 0.95 8.96 -16.23
CA VAL A 233 1.86 10.04 -15.82
C VAL A 233 3.29 9.56 -15.66
N ARG A 234 3.50 8.39 -15.04
CA ARG A 234 4.84 7.81 -14.87
C ARG A 234 5.44 7.35 -16.20
N LEU A 235 4.60 6.99 -17.19
CA LEU A 235 5.03 6.68 -18.55
C LEU A 235 5.37 7.89 -19.42
N ARG A 236 5.02 9.12 -19.01
CA ARG A 236 5.47 10.37 -19.65
C ARG A 236 6.95 10.63 -19.30
N ALA A 237 7.79 9.63 -19.57
CA ALA A 237 9.21 9.61 -19.27
C ALA A 237 9.96 10.73 -20.01
N ASP A 238 11.01 11.23 -19.38
CA ASP A 238 12.01 12.09 -20.01
C ASP A 238 13.32 11.31 -20.21
N ALA A 239 14.40 12.00 -20.55
CA ALA A 239 15.71 11.38 -20.75
C ALA A 239 16.29 10.77 -19.46
N ASP A 240 15.80 11.20 -18.29
CA ASP A 240 16.35 10.86 -16.98
C ASP A 240 15.56 9.75 -16.27
N GLY A 241 14.38 9.37 -16.78
CA GLY A 241 13.61 8.23 -16.30
C GLY A 241 12.09 8.43 -16.36
N PRO A 242 11.31 7.70 -15.53
CA PRO A 242 9.87 7.84 -15.51
C PRO A 242 9.43 9.21 -14.99
N GLY A 243 8.29 9.70 -15.46
CA GLY A 243 7.70 10.98 -15.01
C GLY A 243 7.39 10.96 -13.50
N THR A 244 7.09 12.09 -12.87
CA THR A 244 6.91 12.19 -11.40
C THR A 244 5.44 12.09 -10.95
N ASP A 245 5.19 11.56 -9.73
CA ASP A 245 3.86 11.58 -9.10
C ASP A 245 3.39 13.02 -8.76
N ARG A 246 4.32 13.98 -8.70
CA ARG A 246 4.04 15.40 -8.42
C ARG A 246 3.84 16.17 -9.72
N VAL A 247 2.60 16.27 -10.17
CA VAL A 247 2.24 16.89 -11.45
C VAL A 247 1.59 18.26 -11.27
N PRO A 248 2.02 19.29 -12.02
CA PRO A 248 1.24 20.52 -12.17
C PRO A 248 -0.11 20.20 -12.82
N LEU A 249 -1.21 20.79 -12.33
CA LEU A 249 -2.54 20.53 -12.87
C LEU A 249 -2.67 20.95 -14.34
N SER A 250 -1.89 21.94 -14.81
CA SER A 250 -1.86 22.29 -16.23
C SER A 250 -1.22 21.21 -17.11
N GLY A 251 -0.37 20.35 -16.54
CA GLY A 251 0.25 19.20 -17.21
C GLY A 251 -0.68 17.99 -17.40
N LEU A 252 -1.89 18.05 -16.86
CA LEU A 252 -2.94 17.05 -17.07
C LEU A 252 -3.92 17.51 -18.16
N THR A 253 -4.53 16.58 -18.88
CA THR A 253 -5.64 16.92 -19.80
C THR A 253 -6.90 17.33 -19.01
N SER A 254 -7.87 17.96 -19.68
CA SER A 254 -9.14 18.31 -19.04
C SER A 254 -9.91 17.08 -18.54
N ALA A 255 -9.85 15.97 -19.28
CA ALA A 255 -10.46 14.70 -18.88
C ALA A 255 -9.75 14.09 -17.66
N GLU A 256 -8.41 14.06 -17.65
CA GLU A 256 -7.62 13.57 -16.52
C GLU A 256 -7.90 14.36 -15.24
N ARG A 257 -7.94 15.69 -15.33
CA ARG A 257 -8.30 16.55 -14.19
C ARG A 257 -9.71 16.25 -13.67
N ALA A 258 -10.67 16.02 -14.57
CA ALA A 258 -12.05 15.72 -14.18
C ALA A 258 -12.13 14.35 -13.48
N GLY A 259 -11.50 13.32 -14.05
CA GLY A 259 -11.43 11.98 -13.47
C GLY A 259 -10.72 11.97 -12.10
N LEU A 260 -9.56 12.61 -12.01
CA LEU A 260 -8.80 12.74 -10.75
C LEU A 260 -9.62 13.43 -9.65
N ARG A 261 -10.34 14.51 -9.98
CA ARG A 261 -11.23 15.20 -9.04
C ARG A 261 -12.44 14.35 -8.65
N ALA A 262 -12.99 13.59 -9.58
CA ALA A 262 -14.09 12.67 -9.29
C ALA A 262 -13.64 11.58 -8.31
N ALA A 263 -12.53 10.91 -8.61
CA ALA A 263 -11.93 9.90 -7.72
C ALA A 263 -11.66 10.46 -6.31
N ALA A 264 -11.01 11.63 -6.22
CA ALA A 264 -10.75 12.26 -4.93
C ALA A 264 -12.02 12.62 -4.15
N ARG A 265 -13.11 13.03 -4.83
CA ARG A 265 -14.40 13.33 -4.18
C ARG A 265 -15.06 12.07 -3.63
N GLU A 266 -15.05 10.96 -4.36
CA GLU A 266 -15.60 9.69 -3.88
C GLU A 266 -14.84 9.17 -2.66
N ILE A 267 -13.51 9.18 -2.74
CA ILE A 267 -12.66 8.77 -1.61
C ILE A 267 -12.90 9.67 -0.40
N ALA A 268 -12.91 11.00 -0.58
CA ALA A 268 -13.19 11.93 0.50
C ALA A 268 -14.61 11.76 1.07
N GLY A 269 -15.59 11.36 0.25
CA GLY A 269 -16.95 11.03 0.67
C GLY A 269 -17.01 9.82 1.60
N ALA A 270 -16.31 8.75 1.24
CA ALA A 270 -16.17 7.58 2.10
C ALA A 270 -15.43 7.93 3.39
N GLN A 271 -14.32 8.68 3.32
CA GLN A 271 -13.59 9.12 4.52
C GLN A 271 -14.47 9.91 5.47
N ARG A 272 -15.32 10.83 4.97
CA ARG A 272 -16.27 11.57 5.83
C ARG A 272 -17.28 10.66 6.51
N THR A 273 -17.82 9.68 5.78
CA THR A 273 -18.79 8.72 6.32
C THR A 273 -18.15 7.88 7.41
N LEU A 274 -16.97 7.32 7.15
CA LEU A 274 -16.25 6.50 8.12
C LEU A 274 -15.77 7.29 9.34
N ASP A 275 -15.35 8.55 9.16
CA ASP A 275 -14.98 9.42 10.29
C ASP A 275 -16.19 9.71 11.18
N TYR A 276 -17.38 9.89 10.59
CA TYR A 276 -18.62 10.01 11.35
C TYR A 276 -18.94 8.74 12.16
N LEU A 277 -18.89 7.55 11.55
CA LEU A 277 -19.12 6.27 12.25
C LEU A 277 -18.09 6.02 13.36
N ARG A 278 -16.82 6.40 13.12
CA ARG A 278 -15.76 6.35 14.14
C ARG A 278 -16.04 7.30 15.30
N SER A 279 -16.48 8.52 15.02
CA SER A 279 -16.79 9.53 16.05
C SER A 279 -17.99 9.16 16.92
N THR A 280 -18.95 8.40 16.38
CA THR A 280 -20.15 7.92 17.09
C THR A 280 -19.91 6.61 17.85
N GLY A 281 -18.68 6.07 17.81
CA GLY A 281 -18.27 4.91 18.61
C GLY A 281 -18.63 3.54 18.02
N GLN A 282 -19.17 3.48 16.80
CA GLN A 282 -19.60 2.22 16.18
C GLN A 282 -18.45 1.24 15.92
N PHE A 283 -17.20 1.71 15.87
CA PHE A 283 -16.00 0.88 15.71
C PHE A 283 -15.24 0.61 17.02
N ARG A 284 -15.79 0.98 18.18
CA ARG A 284 -15.17 0.69 19.50
C ARG A 284 -15.74 -0.53 20.21
N GLN A 285 -16.83 -1.09 19.72
CA GLN A 285 -17.48 -2.27 20.30
C GLN A 285 -17.11 -3.49 19.46
N PRO A 286 -16.53 -4.55 20.02
CA PRO A 286 -16.42 -5.81 19.31
C PRO A 286 -17.84 -6.35 19.07
N GLY A 287 -18.17 -6.63 17.81
CA GLY A 287 -19.31 -7.48 17.45
C GLY A 287 -19.03 -8.94 17.73
#